data_AF-A0A6G8D3U8-F1
#
_entry.id   AF-A0A6G8D3U8-F1
#
_cell.length_a   1.000
_cell.length_b   1.000
_cell.length_c   1.000
_cell.angle_alpha   90.00
_cell.angle_beta   90.00
_cell.angle_gamma   90.00
#
_symmetry.space_group_name_H-M   'P 1'
#
loop_
_entity.id
_entity.type
_entity.pdbx_description
1 polymer ?
#
loop_
_entity_poly.entity_id
_entity_poly.type
_entity_poly.pdbx_seq_one_letter_code
_entity_poly.pdbx_strand_id
1 'polypeptide(L)'
;MLASRLWWLLICLLWVPQITAQQIYTWVDSQGVLHFSDSPQNDQAKSIHLPDYAAQAPAPSFDASQPIAENQTETKLVTTDAARKAQATKTELEPLAISLISPKHDETLRSNSGSILIRSELNRKLAIGEQLQLIMDGRPYGAPSHQAQWPLKNIDRGTHTFTIQAIENGKIIASSSIITVHLHRAMVKQE
;
A
#
# COMPACT_ATOMS: atom_id res chain seq x y z
N MET A 1 -32.53 2.71 52.67
CA MET A 1 -32.58 2.92 51.20
C MET A 1 -31.21 2.95 50.50
N LEU A 2 -30.06 2.99 51.19
CA LEU A 2 -28.74 2.97 50.52
C LEU A 2 -28.31 1.57 50.03
N ALA A 3 -28.68 0.49 50.73
CA ALA A 3 -28.28 -0.88 50.36
C ALA A 3 -28.90 -1.35 49.02
N SER A 4 -30.11 -0.89 48.68
CA SER A 4 -30.80 -1.27 47.44
C SER A 4 -30.18 -0.62 46.19
N ARG A 5 -29.50 0.53 46.34
CA ARG A 5 -28.81 1.21 45.24
C ARG A 5 -27.44 0.58 44.95
N LEU A 6 -26.78 0.05 46.00
CA LEU A 6 -25.53 -0.68 45.86
C LEU A 6 -25.72 -2.01 45.11
N TRP A 7 -26.87 -2.65 45.30
CA TRP A 7 -27.18 -3.91 44.62
C TRP A 7 -27.48 -3.71 43.12
N TRP A 8 -28.11 -2.59 42.74
CA TRP A 8 -28.29 -2.21 41.34
C TRP A 8 -26.98 -1.85 40.63
N LEU A 9 -26.04 -1.20 41.33
CA LEU A 9 -24.69 -0.95 40.81
C LEU A 9 -23.89 -2.24 40.58
N LEU A 10 -24.08 -3.25 41.44
CA LEU A 10 -23.42 -4.55 41.33
C LEU A 10 -23.99 -5.38 40.16
N ILE A 11 -25.29 -5.25 39.87
CA ILE A 11 -25.93 -5.92 38.72
C ILE A 11 -25.52 -5.26 37.38
N CYS A 12 -25.35 -3.93 37.31
CA CYS A 12 -24.84 -3.27 36.11
C CYS A 12 -23.38 -3.62 35.78
N LEU A 13 -22.56 -3.95 36.79
CA LEU A 13 -21.14 -4.30 36.57
C LEU A 13 -20.95 -5.72 36.00
N LEU A 14 -21.99 -6.56 36.01
CA LEU A 14 -21.97 -7.93 35.49
C LEU A 14 -22.34 -8.07 34.00
N TRP A 15 -22.67 -6.96 33.33
CA TRP A 15 -22.88 -6.92 31.88
C TRP A 15 -21.73 -6.22 31.15
N VAL A 16 -20.56 -6.88 31.15
CA VAL A 16 -19.47 -6.53 30.23
C VAL A 16 -19.57 -7.47 29.02
N PRO A 17 -19.78 -6.96 27.79
CA PRO A 17 -19.70 -7.80 26.60
C PRO A 17 -18.27 -8.32 26.44
N GLN A 18 -18.11 -9.64 26.40
CA GLN A 18 -16.82 -10.28 26.11
C GLN A 18 -16.51 -10.05 24.63
N ILE A 19 -15.42 -9.32 24.34
CA ILE A 19 -14.89 -9.17 22.98
C ILE A 19 -14.18 -10.49 22.63
N THR A 20 -14.76 -11.29 21.75
CA THR A 20 -14.12 -12.51 21.24
C THR A 20 -13.10 -12.16 20.16
N ALA A 21 -11.91 -12.76 20.22
CA ALA A 21 -10.90 -12.65 19.17
C ALA A 21 -11.41 -13.31 17.87
N GLN A 22 -11.28 -12.62 16.73
CA GLN A 22 -11.69 -13.16 15.43
C GLN A 22 -10.66 -14.19 14.94
N GLN A 23 -11.06 -15.45 14.84
CA GLN A 23 -10.27 -16.54 14.28
C GLN A 23 -10.67 -16.75 12.81
N ILE A 24 -9.70 -16.65 11.91
CA ILE A 24 -9.90 -16.85 10.46
C ILE A 24 -9.57 -18.29 10.13
N TYR A 25 -10.49 -18.98 9.44
CA TYR A 25 -10.33 -20.38 9.05
C TYR A 25 -10.11 -20.50 7.54
N THR A 26 -9.23 -21.41 7.13
CA THR A 26 -8.97 -21.70 5.72
C THR A 26 -9.15 -23.19 5.43
N TRP A 27 -9.66 -23.50 4.24
CA TRP A 27 -9.71 -24.87 3.74
C TRP A 27 -9.53 -24.89 2.23
N VAL A 28 -9.09 -26.05 1.72
CA VAL A 28 -8.97 -26.31 0.29
C VAL A 28 -10.10 -27.26 -0.10
N ASP A 29 -10.88 -26.89 -1.11
CA ASP A 29 -11.96 -27.76 -1.61
C ASP A 29 -11.42 -28.87 -2.53
N SER A 30 -12.30 -29.78 -2.94
CA SER A 30 -11.95 -30.91 -3.82
C SER A 30 -11.53 -30.50 -5.23
N GLN A 31 -11.61 -29.22 -5.59
CA GLN A 31 -11.16 -28.65 -6.86
C GLN A 31 -9.84 -27.87 -6.71
N GLY A 32 -9.23 -27.90 -5.51
CA GLY A 32 -7.97 -27.23 -5.24
C GLY A 32 -8.09 -25.72 -5.01
N VAL A 33 -9.30 -25.19 -4.82
CA VAL A 33 -9.54 -23.77 -4.57
C VAL A 33 -9.48 -23.51 -3.06
N LEU A 34 -8.68 -22.50 -2.68
CA LEU A 34 -8.50 -22.07 -1.30
C LEU A 34 -9.61 -21.09 -0.90
N HIS A 35 -10.34 -21.41 0.17
CA HIS A 35 -11.42 -20.59 0.71
C HIS A 35 -11.06 -20.05 2.11
N PHE A 36 -11.57 -18.87 2.44
CA PHE A 36 -11.40 -18.17 3.72
C PHE A 36 -12.78 -17.88 4.33
N SER A 37 -12.99 -18.20 5.60
CA SER A 37 -14.25 -17.92 6.32
C SER A 37 -14.00 -17.54 7.77
N ASP A 38 -14.86 -16.66 8.29
CA ASP A 38 -14.92 -16.26 9.70
C ASP A 38 -15.83 -17.17 10.54
N SER A 39 -16.33 -18.28 9.96
CA SER A 39 -17.21 -19.24 10.64
C SER A 39 -16.80 -20.68 10.32
N PRO A 40 -16.68 -21.58 11.32
CA PRO A 40 -16.24 -22.97 11.10
C PRO A 40 -17.35 -23.79 10.44
N GLN A 41 -17.07 -24.38 9.26
CA GLN A 41 -18.06 -25.12 8.48
C GLN A 41 -17.81 -26.65 8.43
N ASN A 42 -16.63 -27.15 8.81
CA ASN A 42 -16.36 -28.60 8.86
C ASN A 42 -15.26 -29.00 9.88
N ASP A 43 -15.18 -30.31 10.14
CA ASP A 43 -14.25 -30.95 11.09
C ASP A 43 -12.78 -31.03 10.60
N GLN A 44 -12.46 -30.47 9.43
CA GLN A 44 -11.11 -30.45 8.84
C GLN A 44 -10.42 -29.09 9.03
N ALA A 45 -11.04 -28.16 9.76
CA ALA A 45 -10.52 -26.84 10.01
C ALA A 45 -9.25 -26.87 10.87
N LYS A 46 -8.13 -26.41 10.32
CA LYS A 46 -6.86 -26.29 11.05
C LYS A 46 -6.63 -24.83 11.45
N SER A 47 -6.45 -24.58 12.74
CA SER A 47 -6.19 -23.24 13.26
C SER A 47 -4.85 -22.70 12.78
N ILE A 48 -4.85 -21.49 12.23
CA ILE A 48 -3.64 -20.74 11.87
C ILE A 48 -3.39 -19.70 12.96
N HIS A 49 -2.23 -19.80 13.62
CA HIS A 49 -1.78 -18.80 14.58
C HIS A 49 -1.02 -17.71 13.83
N LEU A 50 -1.49 -16.47 13.90
CA LEU A 50 -0.76 -15.34 13.33
C LEU A 50 0.54 -15.12 14.13
N PRO A 51 1.67 -14.82 13.47
CA PRO A 51 2.89 -14.47 14.18
C PRO A 51 2.70 -13.16 14.96
N ASP A 52 3.31 -13.08 16.13
CA ASP A 52 3.28 -11.88 16.96
C ASP A 52 4.05 -10.74 16.28
N TYR A 53 3.32 -9.74 15.78
CA TYR A 53 3.88 -8.58 15.08
C TYR A 53 4.62 -7.60 16.03
N ALA A 54 4.58 -7.83 17.34
CA ALA A 54 5.29 -7.02 18.34
C ALA A 54 6.73 -7.48 18.61
N ALA A 55 7.20 -8.58 18.00
CA ALA A 55 8.58 -9.03 18.16
C ALA A 55 9.56 -8.08 17.47
N GLN A 56 10.54 -7.55 18.22
CA GLN A 56 11.66 -6.80 17.66
C GLN A 56 12.45 -7.68 16.68
N ALA A 57 12.71 -7.15 15.48
CA ALA A 57 13.54 -7.82 14.50
C ALA A 57 14.95 -8.11 15.07
N PRO A 58 15.54 -9.28 14.81
CA PRO A 58 16.91 -9.56 15.20
C PRO A 58 17.86 -8.54 14.57
N ALA A 59 18.94 -8.19 15.29
CA ALA A 59 19.96 -7.31 14.77
C ALA A 59 20.62 -7.92 13.51
N PRO A 60 20.91 -7.12 12.47
CA PRO A 60 21.53 -7.62 11.25
C PRO A 60 22.96 -8.09 11.53
N SER A 61 23.29 -9.30 11.08
CA SER A 61 24.65 -9.84 11.01
C SER A 61 25.18 -9.64 9.59
N PHE A 62 26.34 -8.99 9.46
CA PHE A 62 27.03 -8.81 8.18
C PHE A 62 28.18 -9.81 8.09
N ASP A 63 28.22 -10.59 7.02
CA ASP A 63 29.40 -11.38 6.68
C ASP A 63 30.40 -10.51 5.92
N ALA A 64 31.68 -10.59 6.28
CA ALA A 64 32.73 -9.81 5.65
C ALA A 64 33.06 -10.37 4.26
N SER A 65 32.94 -9.53 3.22
CA SER A 65 33.26 -9.90 1.85
C SER A 65 34.78 -9.99 1.62
N GLN A 66 35.24 -11.14 1.13
CA GLN A 66 36.60 -11.33 0.62
C GLN A 66 36.66 -11.02 -0.89
N PRO A 67 37.75 -10.40 -1.39
CA PRO A 67 37.89 -10.08 -2.81
C PRO A 67 38.22 -11.33 -3.63
N ILE A 68 37.49 -11.55 -4.72
CA ILE A 68 37.74 -12.62 -5.67
C ILE A 68 38.78 -12.13 -6.69
N ALA A 69 39.91 -12.83 -6.73
CA ALA A 69 40.99 -12.60 -7.68
C ALA A 69 40.58 -12.99 -9.11
N GLU A 70 40.96 -12.11 -10.03
CA GLU A 70 40.77 -12.14 -11.46
C GLU A 70 41.63 -13.25 -12.10
N ASN A 71 41.06 -14.08 -12.98
CA ASN A 71 41.86 -14.87 -13.89
C ASN A 71 41.21 -14.93 -15.27
N GLN A 72 41.88 -14.28 -16.21
CA GLN A 72 41.57 -14.23 -17.63
C GLN A 72 42.04 -15.52 -18.29
N THR A 73 41.26 -16.04 -19.24
CA THR A 73 41.81 -16.88 -20.30
C THR A 73 41.13 -16.50 -21.60
N GLU A 74 41.89 -15.78 -22.43
CA GLU A 74 41.54 -15.38 -23.78
C GLU A 74 41.51 -16.58 -24.73
N THR A 75 40.60 -16.55 -25.70
CA THR A 75 40.82 -17.13 -27.03
C THR A 75 40.33 -16.12 -28.08
N LYS A 76 41.30 -15.34 -28.57
CA LYS A 76 41.42 -14.63 -29.88
C LYS A 76 40.69 -15.35 -31.04
N LEU A 77 40.18 -14.77 -32.14
CA LEU A 77 40.20 -13.48 -32.88
C LEU A 77 38.87 -13.46 -33.70
N VAL A 78 38.22 -12.34 -34.02
CA VAL A 78 38.58 -11.42 -35.13
C VAL A 78 38.06 -9.99 -34.85
N THR A 79 38.99 -9.06 -34.96
CA THR A 79 38.95 -7.58 -34.98
C THR A 79 37.93 -7.02 -35.99
N THR A 80 37.12 -6.01 -35.64
CA THR A 80 37.41 -4.59 -35.93
C THR A 80 36.86 -3.65 -34.84
N ASP A 81 37.73 -2.75 -34.43
CA ASP A 81 37.72 -1.88 -33.26
C ASP A 81 36.75 -0.70 -33.33
N ALA A 82 36.04 -0.47 -32.23
CA ALA A 82 36.07 0.80 -31.50
C ALA A 82 35.43 0.60 -30.11
N ALA A 83 36.12 -0.17 -29.26
CA ALA A 83 35.81 -0.30 -27.85
C ALA A 83 36.11 1.03 -27.13
N ARG A 84 35.09 1.87 -26.96
CA ARG A 84 35.09 2.83 -25.85
C ARG A 84 34.62 2.07 -24.62
N LYS A 85 35.59 1.72 -23.77
CA LYS A 85 35.43 1.27 -22.38
C LYS A 85 34.04 1.60 -21.84
N ALA A 86 33.22 0.57 -21.68
CA ALA A 86 32.01 0.64 -20.86
C ALA A 86 32.47 0.76 -19.40
N GLN A 87 32.93 1.96 -19.05
CA GLN A 87 32.98 2.42 -17.69
C GLN A 87 31.54 2.32 -17.21
N ALA A 88 31.24 1.32 -16.39
CA ALA A 88 29.99 1.24 -15.64
C ALA A 88 29.98 2.43 -14.66
N THR A 89 29.72 3.60 -15.21
CA THR A 89 29.42 4.80 -14.47
C THR A 89 28.06 4.47 -13.87
N LYS A 90 28.04 4.21 -12.57
CA LYS A 90 26.83 4.21 -11.77
C LYS A 90 26.21 5.59 -11.95
N THR A 91 25.38 5.75 -12.98
CA THR A 91 24.66 6.99 -13.23
C THR A 91 23.69 7.15 -12.07
N GLU A 92 24.08 7.96 -11.10
CA GLU A 92 23.23 8.36 -10.00
C GLU A 92 22.04 9.10 -10.61
N LEU A 93 20.86 8.50 -10.50
CA LEU A 93 19.63 9.08 -11.02
C LEU A 93 19.28 10.34 -10.22
N GLU A 94 18.75 11.35 -10.90
CA GLU A 94 18.21 12.53 -10.22
C GLU A 94 17.14 12.11 -9.18
N PRO A 95 17.07 12.76 -8.01
CA PRO A 95 15.99 12.53 -7.06
C PRO A 95 14.62 12.66 -7.71
N LEU A 96 13.72 11.71 -7.41
CA LEU A 96 12.38 11.71 -7.98
C LEU A 96 11.55 12.84 -7.36
N ALA A 97 10.89 13.63 -8.20
CA ALA A 97 9.93 14.64 -7.81
C ALA A 97 8.57 14.34 -8.46
N ILE A 98 7.50 14.57 -7.70
CA ILE A 98 6.12 14.27 -8.10
C ILE A 98 5.27 15.53 -7.94
N SER A 99 4.59 15.92 -9.01
CA SER A 99 3.65 17.04 -9.01
C SER A 99 2.25 16.51 -9.33
N LEU A 100 1.29 16.72 -8.42
CA LEU A 100 -0.10 16.41 -8.68
C LEU A 100 -0.72 17.58 -9.47
N ILE A 101 -1.12 17.31 -10.70
CA ILE A 101 -1.50 18.35 -11.69
C ILE A 101 -3.02 18.46 -11.88
N SER A 102 -3.78 17.43 -11.53
CA SER A 102 -5.24 17.44 -11.58
C SER A 102 -5.79 16.41 -10.59
N PRO A 103 -6.84 16.75 -9.83
CA PRO A 103 -7.44 18.07 -9.64
C PRO A 103 -6.44 19.10 -9.07
N LYS A 104 -6.78 20.38 -9.11
CA LYS A 104 -6.04 21.44 -8.41
C LYS A 104 -6.40 21.45 -6.92
N HIS A 105 -5.52 22.05 -6.12
CA HIS A 105 -5.83 22.32 -4.70
C HIS A 105 -7.10 23.18 -4.58
N ASP A 106 -7.98 22.79 -3.66
CA ASP A 106 -9.31 23.33 -3.39
C ASP A 106 -10.28 23.30 -4.59
N GLU A 107 -10.02 22.46 -5.59
CA GLU A 107 -10.93 22.31 -6.72
C GLU A 107 -12.26 21.67 -6.29
N THR A 108 -13.37 22.26 -6.75
CA THR A 108 -14.71 21.72 -6.53
C THR A 108 -15.16 20.93 -7.75
N LEU A 109 -15.34 19.62 -7.57
CA LEU A 109 -15.79 18.69 -8.60
C LEU A 109 -17.26 18.34 -8.42
N ARG A 110 -17.99 18.18 -9.52
CA ARG A 110 -19.38 17.70 -9.50
C ARG A 110 -19.47 16.40 -10.30
N SER A 111 -19.80 15.31 -9.63
CA SER A 111 -19.91 14.00 -10.26
C SER A 111 -20.88 13.11 -9.49
N ASN A 112 -22.06 12.83 -10.07
CA ASN A 112 -23.09 12.03 -9.38
C ASN A 112 -22.63 10.59 -9.11
N SER A 113 -21.78 10.04 -9.99
CA SER A 113 -21.16 8.72 -9.84
C SER A 113 -19.94 8.70 -8.90
N GLY A 114 -19.55 9.85 -8.34
CA GLY A 114 -18.36 9.95 -7.49
C GLY A 114 -17.06 9.67 -8.25
N SER A 115 -17.00 10.07 -9.53
CA SER A 115 -15.81 9.87 -10.36
C SER A 115 -14.84 11.04 -10.23
N ILE A 116 -13.57 10.75 -9.94
CA ILE A 116 -12.46 11.72 -9.89
C ILE A 116 -11.29 11.13 -10.66
N LEU A 117 -10.65 11.92 -11.53
CA LEU A 117 -9.42 11.51 -12.21
C LEU A 117 -8.23 12.24 -11.58
N ILE A 118 -7.41 11.52 -10.81
CA ILE A 118 -6.15 12.05 -10.31
C ILE A 118 -5.08 11.88 -11.39
N ARG A 119 -4.30 12.93 -11.67
CA ARG A 119 -3.15 12.90 -12.59
C ARG A 119 -1.94 13.56 -11.94
N SER A 120 -0.78 12.97 -12.17
CA SER A 120 0.50 13.52 -11.75
C SER A 120 1.52 13.56 -12.88
N GLU A 121 2.52 14.40 -12.69
CA GLU A 121 3.70 14.51 -13.52
C GLU A 121 4.93 14.19 -12.66
N LEU A 122 5.93 13.56 -13.28
CA LEU A 122 7.20 13.21 -12.65
C LEU A 122 8.32 13.94 -13.39
N ASN A 123 9.37 14.37 -12.67
CA ASN A 123 10.57 14.94 -13.31
C ASN A 123 11.33 13.91 -14.17
N ARG A 124 11.22 12.62 -13.82
CA ARG A 124 11.81 11.51 -14.56
C ARG A 124 10.90 10.28 -14.59
N LYS A 125 11.23 9.32 -15.46
CA LYS A 125 10.60 8.00 -15.45
C LYS A 125 10.94 7.24 -14.17
N LEU A 126 10.01 6.40 -13.71
CA LEU A 126 10.25 5.48 -12.61
C LEU A 126 11.36 4.50 -12.97
N ALA A 127 12.28 4.27 -12.03
CA ALA A 127 13.30 3.25 -12.12
C ALA A 127 12.71 1.87 -11.81
N ILE A 128 13.51 0.82 -12.04
CA ILE A 128 13.10 -0.56 -11.73
C ILE A 128 12.91 -0.68 -10.21
N GLY A 129 11.73 -1.14 -9.79
CA GLY A 129 11.38 -1.30 -8.38
C GLY A 129 10.71 -0.08 -7.74
N GLU A 130 10.66 1.07 -8.43
CA GLU A 130 9.92 2.24 -7.99
C GLU A 130 8.46 2.16 -8.45
N GLN A 131 7.51 2.41 -7.54
CA GLN A 131 6.08 2.40 -7.80
C GLN A 131 5.42 3.64 -7.19
N LEU A 132 4.26 4.03 -7.72
CA LEU A 132 3.44 5.12 -7.20
C LEU A 132 2.24 4.57 -6.44
N GLN A 133 1.96 5.15 -5.28
CA GLN A 133 0.79 4.87 -4.46
C GLN A 133 0.01 6.16 -4.27
N LEU A 134 -1.28 6.14 -4.65
CA LEU A 134 -2.21 7.20 -4.28
C LEU A 134 -2.60 7.04 -2.82
N ILE A 135 -2.58 8.14 -2.08
CA ILE A 135 -3.12 8.26 -0.72
C ILE A 135 -4.36 9.15 -0.79
N MET A 136 -5.47 8.63 -0.29
CA MET A 136 -6.75 9.33 -0.15
C MET A 136 -7.11 9.36 1.33
N ASP A 137 -7.30 10.54 1.90
CA ASP A 137 -7.68 10.73 3.31
C ASP A 137 -6.75 10.00 4.29
N GLY A 138 -5.45 10.06 4.00
CA GLY A 138 -4.40 9.41 4.79
C GLY A 138 -4.28 7.90 4.62
N ARG A 139 -5.07 7.28 3.74
CA ARG A 139 -5.06 5.84 3.49
C ARG A 139 -4.64 5.52 2.05
N PRO A 140 -3.90 4.41 1.81
CA PRO A 140 -3.57 4.00 0.46
C PRO A 140 -4.84 3.64 -0.32
N TYR A 141 -4.99 4.23 -1.50
CA TYR A 141 -6.06 3.93 -2.45
C TYR A 141 -5.54 3.00 -3.55
N GLY A 142 -6.07 1.79 -3.60
CA GLY A 142 -5.63 0.76 -4.55
C GLY A 142 -4.21 0.27 -4.29
N ALA A 143 -3.72 -0.61 -5.18
CA ALA A 143 -2.36 -1.13 -5.12
C ALA A 143 -1.35 -0.14 -5.73
N PRO A 144 -0.06 -0.21 -5.34
CA PRO A 144 1.00 0.53 -6.01
C PRO A 144 1.07 0.21 -7.51
N SER A 145 1.30 1.23 -8.33
CA SER A 145 1.28 1.13 -9.79
C SER A 145 2.36 2.01 -10.41
N HIS A 146 2.75 1.70 -11.66
CA HIS A 146 3.65 2.56 -12.44
C HIS A 146 2.90 3.69 -13.18
N GLN A 147 1.57 3.71 -13.09
CA GLN A 147 0.74 4.72 -13.75
C GLN A 147 0.70 6.01 -12.92
N ALA A 148 0.91 7.14 -13.59
CA ALA A 148 0.78 8.48 -13.00
C ALA A 148 -0.66 9.03 -13.09
N GLN A 149 -1.66 8.13 -13.11
CA GLN A 149 -3.07 8.51 -13.14
C GLN A 149 -3.94 7.46 -12.44
N TRP A 150 -4.97 7.93 -11.75
CA TRP A 150 -5.90 7.09 -11.00
C TRP A 150 -7.34 7.52 -11.32
N PRO A 151 -8.12 6.68 -12.01
CA PRO A 151 -9.55 6.88 -12.15
C PRO A 151 -10.28 6.34 -10.91
N LEU A 152 -10.68 7.24 -10.03
CA LEU A 152 -11.46 6.92 -8.84
C LEU A 152 -12.94 6.86 -9.21
N LYS A 153 -13.67 5.94 -8.57
CA LYS A 153 -15.11 5.75 -8.78
C LYS A 153 -15.80 5.59 -7.43
N ASN A 154 -17.05 6.00 -7.36
CA ASN A 154 -17.87 5.91 -6.17
C ASN A 154 -17.23 6.56 -4.93
N ILE A 155 -16.49 7.65 -5.14
CA ILE A 155 -16.03 8.49 -4.02
C ILE A 155 -17.24 9.20 -3.42
N ASP A 156 -17.28 9.27 -2.10
CA ASP A 156 -18.36 9.94 -1.41
C ASP A 156 -18.35 11.44 -1.67
N ARG A 157 -19.49 12.09 -1.41
CA ARG A 157 -19.54 13.55 -1.45
C ARG A 157 -18.77 14.11 -0.25
N GLY A 158 -18.18 15.28 -0.41
CA GLY A 158 -17.50 15.99 0.67
C GLY A 158 -16.09 16.39 0.30
N THR A 159 -15.29 16.65 1.33
CA THR A 159 -13.91 17.10 1.19
C THR A 159 -12.99 15.90 1.32
N HIS A 160 -12.13 15.72 0.33
CA HIS A 160 -11.11 14.67 0.29
C HIS A 160 -9.73 15.27 0.13
N THR A 161 -8.75 14.60 0.72
CA THR A 161 -7.34 14.95 0.60
C THR A 161 -6.61 13.90 -0.23
N PHE A 162 -5.74 14.35 -1.12
CA PHE A 162 -4.97 13.48 -2.00
C PHE A 162 -3.48 13.78 -1.93
N THR A 163 -2.68 12.73 -1.98
CA THR A 163 -1.22 12.80 -2.07
C THR A 163 -0.72 11.58 -2.81
N ILE A 164 0.39 11.70 -3.54
CA ILE A 164 1.01 10.59 -4.25
C ILE A 164 2.38 10.34 -3.65
N GLN A 165 2.64 9.09 -3.29
CA GLN A 165 3.92 8.65 -2.76
C GLN A 165 4.60 7.74 -3.78
N ALA A 166 5.90 7.95 -4.01
CA ALA A 166 6.73 6.97 -4.67
C ALA A 166 7.37 6.05 -3.63
N ILE A 167 7.30 4.75 -3.87
CA ILE A 167 7.74 3.70 -2.99
C ILE A 167 8.73 2.81 -3.74
N GLU A 168 9.85 2.48 -3.11
CA GLU A 168 10.84 1.51 -3.57
C GLU A 168 11.10 0.52 -2.44
N ASN A 169 10.88 -0.78 -2.69
CA ASN A 169 11.11 -1.85 -1.70
C ASN A 169 10.43 -1.59 -0.34
N GLY A 170 9.23 -1.00 -0.35
CA GLY A 170 8.46 -0.66 0.86
C GLY A 170 8.87 0.66 1.54
N LYS A 171 9.91 1.34 1.04
CA LYS A 171 10.34 2.65 1.55
C LYS A 171 9.78 3.77 0.68
N ILE A 172 9.24 4.81 1.30
CA ILE A 172 8.85 6.04 0.58
C ILE A 172 10.11 6.81 0.17
N ILE A 173 10.25 7.08 -1.12
CA ILE A 173 11.39 7.79 -1.71
C ILE A 173 11.06 9.21 -2.18
N ALA A 174 9.78 9.50 -2.45
CA ALA A 174 9.29 10.83 -2.78
C ALA A 174 7.80 10.97 -2.45
N SER A 175 7.32 12.19 -2.28
CA SER A 175 5.90 12.50 -2.09
C SER A 175 5.54 13.79 -2.81
N SER A 176 4.34 13.86 -3.37
CA SER A 176 3.76 15.11 -3.85
C SER A 176 3.35 16.01 -2.68
N SER A 177 2.98 17.26 -3.01
CA SER A 177 2.16 18.07 -2.10
C SER A 177 0.80 17.42 -1.85
N ILE A 178 0.22 17.73 -0.69
CA ILE A 178 -1.15 17.36 -0.35
C ILE A 178 -2.10 18.35 -1.02
N ILE A 179 -3.15 17.86 -1.67
CA ILE A 179 -4.24 18.70 -2.16
C ILE A 179 -5.56 18.36 -1.48
N THR A 180 -6.43 19.36 -1.38
CA THR A 180 -7.81 19.21 -0.93
C THR A 180 -8.73 19.34 -2.14
N VAL A 181 -9.79 18.53 -2.22
CA VAL A 181 -10.77 18.55 -3.31
C VAL A 181 -12.16 18.41 -2.71
N HIS A 182 -13.14 19.15 -3.24
CA HIS A 182 -14.52 19.10 -2.77
C HIS A 182 -15.42 18.42 -3.82
N LEU A 183 -15.97 17.25 -3.51
CA LEU A 183 -16.85 16.50 -4.39
C LEU A 183 -18.32 16.72 -4.06
N HIS A 184 -19.09 17.22 -5.04
CA HIS A 184 -20.54 17.30 -4.98
C HIS A 184 -21.20 16.18 -5.78
N ARG A 185 -22.16 15.50 -5.14
CA ARG A 185 -23.04 14.49 -5.75
C ARG A 185 -24.48 14.94 -5.61
N ALA A 186 -25.27 14.89 -6.68
CA ALA A 186 -26.73 15.04 -6.58
C ALA A 186 -27.35 13.68 -6.23
N MET A 187 -28.32 13.66 -5.30
CA MET A 187 -29.16 12.49 -5.10
C MET A 187 -30.33 12.57 -6.07
N VAL A 188 -30.50 11.56 -6.92
CA VAL A 188 -31.73 11.37 -7.67
C VAL A 188 -32.61 10.46 -6.84
N LYS A 189 -33.76 10.98 -6.39
CA LYS A 189 -34.79 10.15 -5.77
C LYS A 189 -35.35 9.24 -6.86
N GLN A 190 -35.24 7.92 -6.69
CA GLN A 190 -35.98 7.00 -7.55
C GLN A 190 -37.43 7.01 -7.06
N GLU A 191 -38.35 7.40 -7.94
CA GLU A 191 -39.80 7.33 -7.72
C GLU A 191 -40.33 5.92 -8.02
#